data_AF-A0A5B9FVI8-F1
#
_entry.id   AF-A0A5B9FVI8-F1
#
_cell.length_a   1.000
_cell.length_b   1.000
_cell.length_c   1.000
_cell.angle_alpha   90.00
_cell.angle_beta   90.00
_cell.angle_gamma   90.00
#
_symmetry.space_group_name_H-M   'P 1'
#
loop_
_entity.id
_entity.type
_entity.pdbx_description
1 polymer ?
#
loop_
_entity_poly.entity_id
_entity_poly.type
_entity_poly.pdbx_seq_one_letter_code
_entity_poly.pdbx_strand_id
1 'polypeptide(L)'
;MDEENGNYDLKILSRGPGTCVDLLLYNKSGEGKLIRGRTKDFYKSDFKDFDRIDIDTVFKIKFAEDLNAINQKLDSIEGTDLVTGKFAHDGKHTEIYVNNQKKIDVYGFRNEELIYIYLKFFNSLPYDINTFCESDQLN
;
A
#
# COMPACT_ATOMS: atom_id res chain seq x y z
N MET A 1 8.28 19.42 -8.31
CA MET A 1 8.65 18.33 -7.41
C MET A 1 8.38 17.03 -8.14
N ASP A 2 9.39 16.70 -8.93
CA ASP A 2 9.99 15.43 -9.32
C ASP A 2 9.11 14.24 -9.75
N GLU A 3 9.26 13.96 -11.04
CA GLU A 3 8.71 12.91 -11.86
C GLU A 3 9.26 11.51 -11.51
N GLU A 4 9.13 11.03 -10.26
CA GLU A 4 9.33 9.60 -9.96
C GLU A 4 8.12 8.72 -10.40
N ASN A 5 7.12 9.31 -11.07
CA ASN A 5 5.86 8.68 -11.45
C ASN A 5 5.89 7.83 -12.74
N GLY A 6 7.07 7.60 -13.34
CA GLY A 6 7.17 7.05 -14.70
C GLY A 6 7.29 5.53 -14.82
N ASN A 7 7.76 4.81 -13.78
CA ASN A 7 8.22 3.43 -13.94
C ASN A 7 7.41 2.37 -13.22
N TYR A 8 6.47 2.72 -12.33
CA TYR A 8 5.67 1.77 -11.57
C TYR A 8 4.21 1.84 -11.99
N ASP A 9 3.69 0.71 -12.44
CA ASP A 9 2.32 0.58 -12.94
C ASP A 9 1.32 0.32 -11.80
N LEU A 10 1.76 -0.23 -10.66
CA LEU A 10 0.94 -0.48 -9.48
C LEU A 10 1.56 0.18 -8.25
N LYS A 11 0.74 0.93 -7.51
CA LYS A 11 1.10 1.58 -6.26
C LYS A 11 0.07 1.22 -5.19
N ILE A 12 0.54 0.74 -4.05
CA ILE A 12 -0.27 0.47 -2.86
C ILE A 12 0.29 1.30 -1.73
N LEU A 13 -0.53 2.23 -1.24
CA LEU A 13 -0.26 3.00 -0.04
C LEU A 13 -1.09 2.42 1.09
N SER A 14 -0.46 1.97 2.17
CA SER A 14 -1.15 1.50 3.35
C SER A 14 -0.67 2.24 4.58
N ARG A 15 -1.61 2.67 5.40
CA ARG A 15 -1.35 3.37 6.65
C ARG A 15 -1.84 2.47 7.77
N GLY A 16 -0.97 2.18 8.73
CA GLY A 16 -1.30 1.42 9.94
C GLY A 16 -1.70 2.33 11.10
N PRO A 17 -2.32 1.81 12.17
CA PRO A 17 -2.62 2.61 13.35
C PRO A 17 -1.35 3.28 13.90
N GLY A 18 -1.42 4.58 14.19
CA GLY A 18 -0.28 5.38 14.63
C GLY A 18 0.32 6.23 13.50
N THR A 19 1.64 6.27 13.40
CA THR A 19 2.35 7.14 12.44
C THR A 19 2.82 6.40 11.20
N CYS A 20 2.65 5.08 11.08
CA CYS A 20 3.38 4.35 10.05
C CYS A 20 2.68 4.22 8.72
N VAL A 21 3.48 4.29 7.66
CA VAL A 21 3.04 4.25 6.28
C VAL A 21 3.95 3.32 5.47
N ASP A 22 3.32 2.49 4.64
CA ASP A 22 3.96 1.63 3.65
C ASP A 22 3.54 2.09 2.25
N LEU A 23 4.51 2.35 1.40
CA LEU A 23 4.34 2.59 -0.02
C LEU A 23 5.02 1.47 -0.80
N LEU A 24 4.20 0.60 -1.37
CA LEU A 24 4.62 -0.47 -2.26
C LEU A 24 4.42 -0.01 -3.70
N LEU A 25 5.43 -0.23 -4.53
CA LEU A 25 5.42 0.09 -5.95
C LEU A 25 5.83 -1.16 -6.72
N TYR A 26 5.21 -1.39 -7.88
CA TYR A 26 5.50 -2.53 -8.73
C TYR A 26 5.30 -2.20 -10.21
N ASN A 27 6.18 -2.75 -11.05
CA ASN A 27 6.10 -2.57 -12.48
C ASN A 27 6.00 -3.89 -13.24
N LYS A 28 5.52 -3.80 -14.48
CA LYS A 28 5.39 -4.94 -15.40
C LYS A 28 6.69 -5.67 -15.72
N SER A 29 7.84 -5.06 -15.45
CA SER A 29 9.16 -5.70 -15.62
C SER A 29 9.56 -6.59 -14.43
N GLY A 30 8.73 -6.68 -13.39
CA GLY A 30 9.00 -7.49 -12.20
C GLY A 30 9.84 -6.76 -11.15
N GLU A 31 10.03 -5.46 -11.27
CA GLU A 31 10.69 -4.66 -10.24
C GLU A 31 9.65 -4.17 -9.22
N GLY A 32 9.95 -4.35 -7.94
CA GLY A 32 9.20 -3.77 -6.85
C GLY A 32 10.06 -2.80 -6.04
N LYS A 33 9.43 -1.79 -5.45
CA LYS A 33 10.04 -0.88 -4.49
C LYS A 33 9.15 -0.83 -3.25
N LEU A 34 9.77 -0.83 -2.08
CA LEU A 34 9.09 -0.55 -0.82
C LEU A 34 9.73 0.68 -0.21
N ILE A 35 8.89 1.64 0.14
CA ILE A 35 9.24 2.73 1.03
C ILE A 35 8.38 2.58 2.27
N ARG A 36 9.02 2.37 3.42
CA ARG A 36 8.35 2.41 4.73
C ARG A 36 8.83 3.63 5.48
N GLY A 37 7.90 4.31 6.12
CA GLY A 37 8.22 5.47 6.94
C GLY A 37 7.10 5.85 7.86
N ARG A 38 7.15 7.11 8.28
CA ARG A 38 6.25 7.68 9.28
C ARG A 38 5.65 8.98 8.82
N THR A 39 4.47 9.28 9.34
CA THR A 39 3.76 10.54 9.18
C THR A 39 3.08 10.98 10.46
N LYS A 40 3.03 12.29 10.69
CA LYS A 40 2.25 12.94 11.74
C LYS A 40 0.77 13.04 11.39
N ASP A 41 0.44 13.04 10.10
CA ASP A 41 -0.92 13.23 9.60
C ASP A 41 -1.45 11.95 8.94
N PHE A 42 -1.75 10.97 9.79
CA PHE A 42 -2.24 9.66 9.38
C PHE A 42 -3.60 9.71 8.65
N TYR A 43 -4.44 10.70 8.95
CA TYR A 43 -5.82 10.77 8.42
C TYR A 43 -5.92 11.52 7.08
N LYS A 44 -4.79 11.98 6.53
CA LYS A 44 -4.78 12.75 5.29
C LYS A 44 -5.04 11.84 4.09
N SER A 45 -6.14 12.11 3.38
CA SER A 45 -6.58 11.38 2.19
C SER A 45 -5.72 11.63 0.95
N ASP A 46 -4.91 12.69 0.95
CA ASP A 46 -3.99 13.06 -0.13
C ASP A 46 -2.54 13.03 0.36
N PHE A 47 -2.11 11.90 0.91
CA PHE A 47 -0.73 11.74 1.37
C PHE A 47 0.24 11.92 0.22
N LYS A 48 1.08 12.95 0.33
CA LYS A 48 2.08 13.29 -0.67
C LYS A 48 3.48 12.85 -0.25
N ASP A 49 3.79 12.84 1.05
CA ASP A 49 5.16 12.69 1.52
C ASP A 49 5.24 12.06 2.93
N PHE A 50 6.34 11.36 3.20
CA PHE A 50 6.71 10.86 4.52
C PHE A 50 7.41 11.95 5.35
N ASP A 51 7.11 12.02 6.65
CA ASP A 51 7.87 12.87 7.59
C ASP A 51 9.26 12.29 7.88
N ARG A 52 9.38 10.95 7.86
CA ARG A 52 10.64 10.22 8.02
C ARG A 52 10.55 8.90 7.25
N ILE A 53 11.61 8.54 6.54
CA ILE A 53 11.73 7.25 5.86
C ILE A 53 12.62 6.33 6.72
N ASP A 54 12.12 5.14 7.01
CA ASP A 54 12.81 4.11 7.78
C ASP A 54 13.41 3.02 6.86
N ILE A 55 12.73 2.71 5.74
CA ILE A 55 13.19 1.77 4.73
C ILE A 55 12.91 2.37 3.35
N ASP A 56 13.90 2.33 2.47
CA ASP A 56 13.74 2.57 1.03
C ASP A 56 14.58 1.54 0.29
N THR A 57 13.92 0.66 -0.48
CA THR A 57 14.60 -0.47 -1.10
C THR A 57 13.88 -0.95 -2.36
N VAL A 58 14.68 -1.41 -3.32
CA VAL A 58 14.24 -1.94 -4.60
C VAL A 58 14.60 -3.42 -4.65
N PHE A 59 13.69 -4.24 -5.17
CA PHE A 59 13.84 -5.69 -5.24
C PHE A 59 13.18 -6.23 -6.50
N LYS A 60 13.61 -7.42 -6.92
CA LYS A 60 12.90 -8.16 -7.96
C LYS A 60 11.78 -8.95 -7.32
N ILE A 61 10.55 -8.65 -7.70
CA ILE A 61 9.39 -9.44 -7.36
C ILE A 61 9.14 -10.46 -8.47
N LYS A 62 8.80 -11.69 -8.07
CA LYS A 62 8.16 -12.64 -8.98
C LYS A 62 6.72 -12.79 -8.54
N PHE A 63 5.83 -11.90 -9.00
CA PHE A 63 4.41 -12.19 -8.87
C PHE A 63 4.11 -13.45 -9.68
N ALA A 64 3.43 -14.41 -9.05
CA ALA A 64 2.87 -15.54 -9.77
C ALA A 64 1.75 -15.10 -10.73
N GLU A 65 1.17 -13.91 -10.52
CA GLU A 65 0.07 -13.35 -11.33
C GLU A 65 0.58 -12.13 -12.13
N ASP A 66 0.21 -12.04 -13.41
CA ASP A 66 0.47 -10.84 -14.22
C ASP A 66 -0.24 -9.62 -13.62
N LEU A 67 0.36 -8.43 -13.75
CA LEU A 67 -0.24 -7.17 -13.36
C LEU A 67 -1.63 -6.97 -13.97
N ASN A 68 -1.84 -7.43 -15.20
CA ASN A 68 -3.16 -7.40 -15.83
C ASN A 68 -4.21 -8.17 -15.03
N ALA A 69 -3.84 -9.33 -14.47
CA ALA A 69 -4.74 -10.12 -13.63
C ALA A 69 -5.01 -9.42 -12.28
N ILE A 70 -4.01 -8.75 -11.69
CA ILE A 70 -4.21 -7.92 -10.50
C ILE A 70 -5.17 -6.77 -10.81
N ASN A 71 -4.98 -6.06 -11.93
CA ASN A 71 -5.86 -4.96 -12.31
C ASN A 71 -7.31 -5.42 -12.54
N GLN A 72 -7.52 -6.56 -13.21
CA GLN A 72 -8.85 -7.14 -13.38
C GLN A 72 -9.53 -7.48 -12.05
N LYS A 73 -8.77 -8.01 -11.07
CA LYS A 73 -9.28 -8.25 -9.71
C LYS A 73 -9.62 -6.94 -9.00
N LEU A 74 -8.80 -5.90 -9.16
CA LEU A 74 -9.11 -4.59 -8.58
C LEU A 74 -10.38 -3.99 -9.19
N ASP A 75 -10.60 -4.16 -10.49
CA ASP A 75 -11.83 -3.73 -11.16
C ASP A 75 -13.06 -4.50 -10.65
N SER A 76 -12.94 -5.77 -10.23
CA SER A 76 -14.05 -6.51 -9.61
C SER A 76 -14.35 -6.10 -8.17
N ILE A 77 -13.43 -5.39 -7.52
CA ILE A 77 -13.62 -4.80 -6.18
C ILE A 77 -14.36 -3.45 -6.28
N GLU A 78 -14.60 -2.91 -7.49
CA GLU A 78 -15.42 -1.71 -7.69
C GLU A 78 -16.89 -1.97 -7.32
N GLY A 79 -17.28 -1.48 -6.14
CA GLY A 79 -18.65 -1.43 -5.68
C GLY A 79 -18.70 -0.82 -4.30
N THR A 80 -19.16 0.42 -4.21
CA THR A 80 -19.89 1.15 -3.14
C THR A 80 -19.73 0.81 -1.64
N ASP A 81 -19.40 -0.40 -1.23
CA ASP A 81 -19.39 -0.90 0.16
C ASP A 81 -18.08 -0.62 0.92
N LEU A 82 -17.05 -0.06 0.25
CA LEU A 82 -15.72 0.11 0.84
C LEU A 82 -15.48 1.48 1.50
N VAL A 83 -16.45 2.40 1.40
CA VAL A 83 -16.44 3.73 2.02
C VAL A 83 -17.34 3.75 3.26
N THR A 84 -17.29 2.71 4.10
CA THR A 84 -18.00 2.76 5.38
C THR A 84 -17.06 3.21 6.50
N GLY A 85 -17.13 4.51 6.78
CA GLY A 85 -17.15 4.98 8.16
C GLY A 85 -15.81 5.35 8.78
N LYS A 86 -15.65 6.66 8.98
CA LYS A 86 -14.92 7.28 10.11
C LYS A 86 -14.86 6.31 11.31
N PHE A 87 -13.65 5.94 11.72
CA PHE A 87 -13.36 5.17 12.94
C PHE A 87 -13.64 3.66 12.89
N ALA A 88 -13.24 2.95 11.83
CA ALA A 88 -12.95 1.53 11.98
C ALA A 88 -11.87 1.38 13.08
N HIS A 89 -12.25 0.70 14.16
CA HIS A 89 -11.62 0.60 15.48
C HIS A 89 -10.11 0.25 15.49
N ASP A 90 -9.53 -0.05 14.32
CA ASP A 90 -8.20 -0.62 14.09
C ASP A 90 -7.31 0.28 13.21
N GLY A 91 -7.79 1.44 12.76
CA GLY A 91 -6.96 2.53 12.23
C GLY A 91 -6.10 2.21 11.00
N LYS A 92 -6.61 1.45 10.02
CA LYS A 92 -5.90 1.20 8.76
C LYS A 92 -6.57 1.86 7.56
N HIS A 93 -5.79 2.54 6.72
CA HIS A 93 -6.26 3.18 5.48
C HIS A 93 -5.41 2.72 4.31
N THR A 94 -6.04 2.23 3.25
CA THR A 94 -5.33 1.70 2.07
C THR A 94 -5.84 2.34 0.80
N GLU A 95 -4.91 2.78 -0.02
CA GLU A 95 -5.15 3.30 -1.35
C GLU A 95 -4.38 2.47 -2.38
N ILE A 96 -5.04 2.11 -3.48
CA ILE A 96 -4.38 1.40 -4.58
C ILE A 96 -4.57 2.21 -5.85
N TYR A 97 -3.47 2.36 -6.59
CA TYR A 97 -3.40 3.06 -7.86
C TYR A 97 -2.84 2.12 -8.91
N VAL A 98 -3.46 2.11 -10.10
CA VAL A 98 -2.95 1.42 -11.28
C VAL A 98 -2.76 2.45 -12.39
N ASN A 99 -1.59 2.50 -13.02
CA ASN A 99 -1.22 3.50 -14.02
C ASN A 99 -1.53 4.93 -13.55
N ASN A 100 -1.20 5.24 -12.29
CA ASN A 100 -1.50 6.51 -11.61
C ASN A 100 -2.99 6.86 -11.45
N GLN A 101 -3.91 5.94 -11.75
CA GLN A 101 -5.34 6.09 -11.50
C GLN A 101 -5.71 5.40 -10.19
N LYS A 102 -6.32 6.14 -9.25
CA LYS A 102 -6.81 5.59 -7.99
C LYS A 102 -7.95 4.61 -8.26
N LYS A 103 -7.78 3.36 -7.84
CA LYS A 103 -8.74 2.25 -7.97
C LYS A 103 -9.43 1.93 -6.64
N ILE A 104 -8.69 2.02 -5.54
CA ILE A 104 -9.15 1.64 -4.20
C ILE A 104 -8.82 2.77 -3.21
N ASP A 105 -9.75 3.07 -2.31
CA ASP A 105 -9.58 4.02 -1.19
C ASP A 105 -10.49 3.62 -0.03
N VAL A 106 -9.92 2.91 0.96
CA VAL A 106 -10.73 2.16 1.94
C VAL A 106 -10.20 2.29 3.36
N TYR A 107 -11.11 2.42 4.32
CA TYR A 107 -10.82 2.48 5.75
C TYR A 107 -11.26 1.18 6.42
N GLY A 108 -10.35 0.55 7.18
CA GLY A 108 -10.56 -0.76 7.78
C GLY A 108 -10.40 -1.89 6.75
N PHE A 109 -9.50 -2.84 7.02
CA PHE A 109 -9.32 -4.02 6.17
C PHE A 109 -10.40 -5.06 6.50
N ARG A 110 -11.51 -5.07 5.77
CA ARG A 110 -12.49 -6.18 5.79
C ARG A 110 -12.70 -6.87 4.45
N ASN A 111 -12.03 -6.42 3.39
CA ASN A 111 -12.11 -7.06 2.08
C ASN A 111 -11.00 -8.10 1.94
N GLU A 112 -11.39 -9.37 1.83
CA GLU A 112 -10.47 -10.52 1.74
C GLU A 112 -9.56 -10.46 0.51
N GLU A 113 -10.04 -9.91 -0.62
CA GLU A 113 -9.25 -9.79 -1.85
C GLU A 113 -8.15 -8.73 -1.70
N LEU A 114 -8.44 -7.59 -1.05
CA LEU A 114 -7.44 -6.57 -0.74
C LEU A 114 -6.38 -7.09 0.24
N ILE A 115 -6.80 -7.86 1.24
CA ILE A 115 -5.88 -8.54 2.17
C ILE A 115 -4.99 -9.53 1.40
N TYR A 116 -5.57 -10.30 0.49
CA TYR A 116 -4.84 -11.28 -0.32
C TYR A 116 -3.78 -10.62 -1.20
N ILE A 117 -4.12 -9.53 -1.90
CA ILE A 117 -3.16 -8.77 -2.73
C ILE A 117 -2.03 -8.25 -1.84
N TYR A 118 -2.37 -7.63 -0.71
CA TYR A 118 -1.39 -7.09 0.24
C TYR A 118 -0.44 -8.16 0.77
N LEU A 119 -0.97 -9.29 1.28
CA LEU A 119 -0.14 -10.40 1.78
C LEU A 119 0.73 -11.01 0.68
N LYS A 120 0.25 -11.12 -0.56
CA LYS A 120 1.07 -11.59 -1.68
C LYS A 120 2.27 -10.69 -1.94
N PHE A 121 2.08 -9.38 -1.87
CA PHE A 121 3.18 -8.42 -1.98
C PHE A 121 4.24 -8.67 -0.92
N PHE A 122 3.85 -8.67 0.36
CA PHE A 122 4.78 -8.86 1.48
C PHE A 122 5.47 -10.22 1.44
N ASN A 123 4.74 -11.30 1.15
CA ASN A 123 5.32 -12.64 1.02
C ASN A 123 6.26 -12.79 -0.18
N SER A 124 6.18 -11.88 -1.16
CA SER A 124 7.09 -11.87 -2.31
C SER A 124 8.36 -11.05 -2.07
N LEU A 125 8.49 -10.42 -0.90
CA LEU A 125 9.67 -9.64 -0.54
C LEU A 125 10.83 -10.58 -0.20
N PRO A 126 12.07 -10.26 -0.62
CA PRO A 126 13.23 -11.09 -0.33
C PRO A 126 13.71 -11.03 1.12
N TYR A 127 13.01 -10.30 1.99
CA TYR A 127 13.30 -10.12 3.40
C TYR A 127 11.99 -10.02 4.17
N ASP A 128 12.00 -10.52 5.40
CA ASP A 128 10.84 -10.40 6.29
C ASP A 128 10.70 -8.94 6.70
N ILE A 129 9.50 -8.43 6.53
CA ILE A 129 9.15 -7.10 6.99
C ILE A 129 8.08 -7.32 8.04
N ASN A 130 8.40 -6.95 9.28
CA ASN A 130 7.39 -6.88 10.32
C ASN A 130 6.21 -6.05 9.78
N THR A 131 5.09 -6.72 9.50
CA THR A 131 3.88 -6.11 8.91
C THR A 131 3.28 -5.04 9.81
N PHE A 132 3.70 -5.02 11.07
CA PHE A 132 3.39 -3.99 12.02
C PHE A 132 4.59 -3.08 12.12
N CYS A 133 4.36 -1.83 11.79
CA CYS A 133 5.21 -0.80 12.33
C CYS A 133 5.06 -0.93 13.83
N GLU A 134 6.13 -1.37 14.47
CA GLU A 134 6.20 -1.35 15.92
C GLU A 134 5.75 0.06 16.28
N SER A 135 4.58 0.16 16.93
CA SER A 135 4.28 1.33 17.71
C SER A 135 5.54 1.47 18.52
N ASP A 136 6.36 2.50 18.27
CA ASP A 136 7.43 2.83 19.18
C ASP A 136 6.77 2.73 20.54
N GLN A 137 7.17 1.72 21.31
CA GLN A 137 6.76 1.65 22.68
C GLN A 137 7.20 3.00 23.22
N LEU A 138 6.19 3.78 23.55
CA LEU A 138 6.27 5.08 24.18
C LEU A 138 7.42 5.01 25.20
N ASN A 139 8.56 5.57 24.83
CA ASN A 139 9.60 5.97 25.76
C ASN A 139 9.57 7.49 25.83
#